data_AF-A0A0G2EWP3-F1
#
_entry.id   AF-A0A0G2EWP3-F1
#
_cell.length_a   1.000
_cell.length_b   1.000
_cell.length_c   1.000
_cell.angle_alpha   90.00
_cell.angle_beta   90.00
_cell.angle_gamma   90.00
#
_symmetry.space_group_name_H-M   'P 1'
#
loop_
_entity.id
_entity.type
_entity.pdbx_description
1 polymer ?
#
loop_
_entity_poly.entity_id
_entity_poly.type
_entity_poly.pdbx_seq_one_letter_code
_entity_poly.pdbx_strand_id
1 'polypeptide(L)'
;MLTEALTFGRDTFKLFDRVVESPHSMAFYVDSWEEAARQRNDYIYNGSRITDIRRTLPEMDKAKAKVQIAVNAEIKRRIEQFQGGAKLKYQSPREWIPNASVGYHSDQLTYVGPRAVIGSLSLGVAREFRVCKVVARDDSASSPASADERTRKPSDAVRADAEGQIAIHLPHNSLLVMHAAMQEEWKHSIAPAPAIDPHPASGNKRINITYRHYKDSLHPRYTPRLG
;
A
#
# COMPACT_ATOMS: atom_id res chain seq x y z
N MET A 1 7.84 14.02 -13.38
CA MET A 1 6.72 13.16 -12.93
C MET A 1 5.47 13.25 -13.81
N LEU A 2 4.87 14.42 -14.08
CA LEU A 2 3.64 14.48 -14.90
C LEU A 2 3.86 14.00 -16.35
N THR A 3 4.95 14.41 -16.99
CA THR A 3 5.35 13.91 -18.32
C THR A 3 5.61 12.41 -18.30
N GLU A 4 6.33 11.96 -17.29
CA GLU A 4 6.69 10.55 -17.09
C GLU A 4 5.44 9.66 -16.92
N ALA A 5 4.42 10.15 -16.23
CA ALA A 5 3.17 9.42 -16.00
C ALA A 5 2.37 9.13 -17.29
N LEU A 6 2.66 9.80 -18.41
CA LEU A 6 2.02 9.56 -19.69
C LEU A 6 2.41 8.20 -20.29
N THR A 7 3.56 7.66 -19.90
CA THR A 7 4.07 6.38 -20.41
C THR A 7 3.80 5.22 -19.45
N PHE A 8 3.08 5.44 -18.35
CA PHE A 8 2.79 4.39 -17.38
C PHE A 8 1.83 3.36 -17.97
N GLY A 9 2.21 2.08 -17.84
CA GLY A 9 1.37 0.96 -18.23
C GLY A 9 0.23 0.73 -17.23
N ARG A 10 -0.78 -0.04 -17.66
CA ARG A 10 -1.80 -0.58 -16.78
C ARG A 10 -1.55 -2.07 -16.61
N ASP A 11 -1.67 -2.54 -15.37
CA ASP A 11 -1.50 -3.95 -15.06
C ASP A 11 -2.81 -4.71 -15.26
N THR A 12 -2.69 -6.00 -15.57
CA THR A 12 -3.84 -6.92 -15.68
C THR A 12 -3.67 -8.07 -14.69
N PHE A 13 -4.76 -8.46 -14.04
CA PHE A 13 -4.74 -9.51 -13.03
C PHE A 13 -6.02 -10.34 -13.10
N LYS A 14 -5.99 -11.54 -12.51
CA LYS A 14 -7.17 -12.41 -12.44
C LYS A 14 -7.95 -12.16 -11.16
N LEU A 15 -9.25 -11.92 -11.29
CA LEU A 15 -10.19 -11.79 -10.19
C LEU A 15 -11.44 -12.64 -10.51
N PHE A 16 -11.74 -13.65 -9.68
CA PHE A 16 -12.81 -14.63 -9.92
C PHE A 16 -12.73 -15.27 -11.32
N ASP A 17 -11.54 -15.80 -11.66
CA ASP A 17 -11.22 -16.41 -12.97
C ASP A 17 -11.37 -15.51 -14.20
N ARG A 18 -11.60 -14.20 -14.00
CA ARG A 18 -11.67 -13.22 -15.08
C ARG A 18 -10.43 -12.35 -15.09
N VAL A 19 -9.83 -12.17 -16.27
CA VAL A 19 -8.76 -11.19 -16.47
C VAL A 19 -9.39 -9.80 -16.46
N VAL A 20 -8.95 -8.95 -15.54
CA VAL A 20 -9.39 -7.56 -15.39
C VAL A 20 -8.18 -6.62 -15.48
N GLU A 21 -8.43 -5.38 -15.89
CA GLU A 21 -7.41 -4.34 -15.99
C GLU A 21 -7.52 -3.36 -14.81
N SER A 22 -6.38 -2.92 -14.29
CA SER A 22 -6.33 -1.88 -13.28
C SER A 22 -6.91 -0.56 -13.83
N PRO A 23 -7.79 0.14 -13.08
CA PRO A 23 -8.28 1.47 -13.46
C PRO A 23 -7.20 2.56 -13.35
N HIS A 24 -5.99 2.20 -12.91
CA HIS A 24 -4.86 3.10 -12.69
C HIS A 24 -3.63 2.61 -13.44
N SER A 25 -2.81 3.55 -13.92
CA SER A 25 -1.50 3.26 -14.47
C SER A 25 -0.41 3.30 -13.39
N MET A 26 0.69 2.58 -13.62
CA MET A 26 1.81 2.49 -12.69
C MET A 26 3.17 2.29 -13.39
N ALA A 27 4.26 2.51 -12.65
CA ALA A 27 5.63 2.17 -13.05
C ALA A 27 6.51 1.91 -11.82
N PHE A 28 7.38 0.91 -11.89
CA PHE A 28 8.32 0.65 -10.80
C PHE A 28 9.60 1.46 -10.98
N TYR A 29 10.16 1.94 -9.88
CA TYR A 29 11.39 2.71 -9.87
C TYR A 29 12.44 2.00 -9.02
N VAL A 30 13.70 2.13 -9.39
CA VAL A 30 14.84 1.57 -8.66
C VAL A 30 16.03 2.51 -8.75
N ASP A 31 16.90 2.47 -7.74
CA ASP A 31 18.00 3.42 -7.66
C ASP A 31 19.20 2.99 -8.53
N SER A 32 19.34 1.70 -8.79
CA SER A 32 20.39 1.15 -9.65
C SER A 32 19.87 0.13 -10.67
N TRP A 33 20.59 0.00 -11.79
CA TRP A 33 20.28 -1.01 -12.80
C TRP A 33 20.51 -2.44 -12.34
N GLU A 34 21.43 -2.65 -11.37
CA GLU A 34 21.56 -3.95 -10.72
C GLU A 34 20.30 -4.29 -9.92
N GLU A 35 19.74 -3.31 -9.22
CA GLU A 35 18.47 -3.48 -8.52
C GLU A 35 17.33 -3.70 -9.53
N ALA A 36 17.34 -3.02 -10.68
CA ALA A 36 16.38 -3.25 -11.76
C ALA A 36 16.43 -4.69 -12.26
N ALA A 37 17.63 -5.21 -12.52
CA ALA A 37 17.85 -6.57 -12.99
C ALA A 37 17.39 -7.59 -11.93
N ARG A 38 17.71 -7.36 -10.65
CA ARG A 38 17.23 -8.18 -9.53
C ARG A 38 15.69 -8.15 -9.44
N GLN A 39 15.08 -6.97 -9.47
CA GLN A 39 13.63 -6.83 -9.38
C GLN A 39 12.90 -7.52 -10.55
N ARG A 40 13.40 -7.38 -11.78
CA ARG A 40 12.83 -8.02 -12.99
C ARG A 40 12.85 -9.55 -12.90
N ASN A 41 13.90 -10.09 -12.30
CA ASN A 41 14.17 -11.52 -12.32
C ASN A 41 13.54 -12.26 -11.14
N ASP A 42 13.46 -11.61 -9.99
CA ASP A 42 13.17 -12.29 -8.72
C ASP A 42 11.79 -11.96 -8.15
N TYR A 43 11.18 -10.82 -8.53
CA TYR A 43 9.90 -10.39 -7.95
C TYR A 43 8.74 -10.72 -8.88
N ILE A 44 7.71 -11.34 -8.30
CA ILE A 44 6.44 -11.64 -8.96
C ILE A 44 5.39 -10.69 -8.38
N TYR A 45 4.65 -10.03 -9.26
CA TYR A 45 3.60 -9.08 -8.91
C TYR A 45 2.31 -9.48 -9.62
N ASN A 46 1.21 -9.64 -8.86
CA ASN A 46 -0.08 -10.13 -9.39
C ASN A 46 0.01 -11.44 -10.22
N GLY A 47 0.99 -12.30 -9.91
CA GLY A 47 1.24 -13.55 -10.64
C GLY A 47 2.07 -13.39 -11.92
N SER A 48 2.50 -12.17 -12.26
CA SER A 48 3.31 -11.84 -13.44
C SER A 48 4.64 -11.18 -13.04
N ARG A 49 5.64 -11.24 -13.93
CA ARG A 49 6.89 -10.49 -13.72
C ARG A 49 6.69 -9.02 -14.06
N ILE A 50 7.33 -8.14 -13.31
CA ILE A 50 7.32 -6.71 -13.61
C ILE A 50 8.17 -6.45 -14.85
N THR A 51 7.55 -5.93 -15.90
CA THR A 51 8.22 -5.68 -17.19
C THR A 51 8.73 -4.24 -17.34
N ASP A 52 8.06 -3.28 -16.71
CA ASP A 52 8.39 -1.85 -16.75
C ASP A 52 9.02 -1.40 -15.42
N ILE A 53 10.35 -1.49 -15.37
CA ILE A 53 11.18 -1.00 -14.26
C ILE A 53 12.04 0.13 -14.78
N ARG A 54 12.00 1.26 -14.10
CA ARG A 54 12.65 2.50 -14.49
C ARG A 54 13.64 2.96 -13.44
N ARG A 55 14.56 3.83 -13.84
CA ARG A 55 15.50 4.43 -12.89
C ARG A 55 14.84 5.57 -12.12
N THR A 56 15.06 5.63 -10.81
CA THR A 56 14.61 6.73 -9.95
C THR A 56 15.01 8.07 -10.56
N LEU A 57 14.04 8.97 -10.71
CA LEU A 57 14.27 10.30 -11.25
C LEU A 57 14.94 11.22 -10.21
N PRO A 58 15.73 12.23 -10.62
CA PRO A 58 16.37 13.16 -9.69
C PRO A 58 15.40 13.85 -8.72
N GLU A 59 14.19 14.19 -9.17
CA GLU A 59 13.16 14.79 -8.32
C GLU A 59 12.60 13.80 -7.30
N MET A 60 12.48 12.53 -7.68
CA MET A 60 12.03 11.48 -6.77
C MET A 60 13.07 11.19 -5.69
N ASP A 61 14.36 11.28 -6.02
CA ASP A 61 15.46 11.10 -5.07
C ASP A 61 15.52 12.26 -4.04
N LYS A 62 15.32 13.50 -4.50
CA LYS A 62 15.16 14.67 -3.61
C LYS A 62 13.96 14.50 -2.66
N ALA A 63 12.83 13.99 -3.17
CA ALA A 63 11.66 13.72 -2.35
C ALA A 63 11.90 12.55 -1.38
N LYS A 64 12.59 11.50 -1.83
CA LYS A 64 12.94 10.30 -1.07
C LYS A 64 13.69 10.65 0.23
N ALA A 65 14.70 11.51 0.15
CA ALA A 65 15.45 11.94 1.34
C ALA A 65 14.55 12.64 2.37
N LYS A 66 13.66 13.53 1.92
CA LYS A 66 12.70 14.22 2.80
C LYS A 66 11.70 13.26 3.43
N VAL A 67 11.21 12.31 2.63
CA VAL A 67 10.28 11.27 3.11
C VAL A 67 10.95 10.37 4.13
N GLN A 68 12.21 9.96 3.92
CA GLN A 68 12.98 9.18 4.89
C GLN A 68 13.03 9.88 6.25
N ILE A 69 13.41 11.15 6.26
CA ILE A 69 13.51 11.94 7.50
C ILE A 69 12.15 12.00 8.19
N ALA A 70 11.08 12.36 7.45
CA ALA A 70 9.75 12.49 8.01
C ALA A 70 9.19 11.17 8.55
N VAL A 71 9.36 10.06 7.82
CA VAL A 71 8.89 8.73 8.24
C VAL A 71 9.65 8.25 9.48
N ASN A 72 10.98 8.40 9.53
CA ASN A 72 11.75 8.00 10.70
C ASN A 72 11.41 8.86 11.94
N ALA A 73 11.20 10.16 11.76
CA ALA A 73 10.73 11.03 12.84
C ALA A 73 9.36 10.59 13.37
N GLU A 74 8.43 10.25 12.48
CA GLU A 74 7.09 9.78 12.85
C GLU A 74 7.12 8.38 13.49
N ILE A 75 7.99 7.48 13.03
CA ILE A 75 8.24 6.18 13.69
C ILE A 75 8.73 6.42 15.13
N LYS A 76 9.71 7.31 15.32
CA LYS A 76 10.23 7.64 16.64
C LYS A 76 9.14 8.21 17.55
N ARG A 77 8.39 9.20 17.07
CA ARG A 77 7.26 9.79 17.80
C ARG A 77 6.23 8.73 18.21
N ARG A 78 5.88 7.81 17.29
CA ARG A 78 4.93 6.72 17.56
C ARG A 78 5.43 5.78 18.65
N ILE A 79 6.72 5.42 18.61
CA ILE A 79 7.37 4.55 19.59
C ILE A 79 7.29 5.17 20.99
N GLU A 80 7.67 6.45 21.10
CA GLU A 80 7.70 7.19 22.36
C GLU A 80 6.29 7.38 22.95
N GLN A 81 5.31 7.74 22.14
CA GLN A 81 3.97 8.09 22.63
C GLN A 81 3.02 6.90 22.79
N PHE A 82 3.15 5.85 21.98
CA PHE A 82 2.14 4.80 21.89
C PHE A 82 2.67 3.36 22.02
N GLN A 83 3.99 3.14 22.08
CA GLN A 83 4.58 1.80 22.11
C GLN A 83 5.55 1.57 23.27
N GLY A 84 5.47 2.40 24.32
CA GLY A 84 6.30 2.24 25.53
C GLY A 84 7.79 2.40 25.27
N GLY A 85 8.19 3.17 24.26
CA GLY A 85 9.59 3.47 23.97
C GLY A 85 10.33 2.39 23.15
N ALA A 86 9.66 1.31 22.75
CA ALA A 86 10.25 0.26 21.91
C ALA A 86 9.49 -0.01 20.61
N LYS A 87 10.19 -0.60 19.64
CA LYS A 87 9.55 -1.12 18.43
C LYS A 87 8.71 -2.36 18.74
N LEU A 88 7.65 -2.58 17.96
CA LEU A 88 6.77 -3.73 18.13
C LEU A 88 7.49 -5.05 17.82
N LYS A 89 7.02 -6.15 18.41
CA LYS A 89 7.51 -7.50 18.08
C LYS A 89 7.36 -7.75 16.57
N TYR A 90 8.44 -8.20 15.93
CA TYR A 90 8.57 -8.44 14.49
C TYR A 90 8.68 -7.18 13.59
N GLN A 91 8.59 -5.98 14.16
CA GLN A 91 8.96 -4.75 13.44
C GLN A 91 10.49 -4.71 13.24
N SER A 92 10.95 -4.20 12.09
CA SER A 92 12.39 -4.09 11.82
C SER A 92 13.09 -3.22 12.86
N PRO A 93 14.20 -3.66 13.48
CA PRO A 93 14.96 -2.86 14.43
C PRO A 93 15.70 -1.70 13.75
N ARG A 94 16.05 -1.84 12.47
CA ARG A 94 16.84 -0.86 11.71
C ARG A 94 16.06 0.40 11.38
N GLU A 95 16.77 1.45 11.00
CA GLU A 95 16.18 2.66 10.42
C GLU A 95 15.34 2.32 9.19
N TRP A 96 14.25 3.05 8.99
CA TRP A 96 13.45 2.89 7.78
C TRP A 96 14.15 3.57 6.60
N ILE A 97 14.42 2.82 5.55
CA ILE A 97 15.07 3.33 4.34
C ILE A 97 14.07 3.16 3.19
N PRO A 98 13.65 4.25 2.54
CA PRO A 98 12.73 4.16 1.41
C PRO A 98 13.40 3.47 0.22
N ASN A 99 12.67 2.60 -0.44
CA ASN A 99 12.85 2.27 -1.84
C ASN A 99 11.68 2.89 -2.63
N ALA A 100 11.96 3.52 -3.77
CA ALA A 100 10.93 4.26 -4.51
C ALA A 100 10.11 3.31 -5.39
N SER A 101 8.78 3.26 -5.23
CA SER A 101 7.88 2.60 -6.19
C SER A 101 6.71 3.52 -6.51
N VAL A 102 6.31 3.65 -7.79
CA VAL A 102 5.23 4.57 -8.20
C VAL A 102 4.05 3.77 -8.74
N GLY A 103 2.98 3.68 -7.97
CA GLY A 103 1.75 3.07 -8.47
C GLY A 103 0.88 2.47 -7.38
N TYR A 104 -0.35 2.14 -7.73
CA TYR A 104 -1.29 1.43 -6.85
C TYR A 104 -0.91 -0.05 -6.79
N HIS A 105 -0.86 -0.59 -5.59
CA HIS A 105 -0.62 -2.00 -5.36
C HIS A 105 -1.34 -2.42 -4.09
N SER A 106 -1.91 -3.61 -4.12
CA SER A 106 -2.14 -4.34 -2.88
C SER A 106 -0.76 -4.74 -2.38
N ASP A 107 -0.37 -4.19 -1.24
CA ASP A 107 0.78 -4.61 -0.46
C ASP A 107 0.94 -6.14 -0.45
N GLN A 108 1.85 -6.67 -1.27
CA GLN A 108 2.32 -8.03 -1.06
C GLN A 108 3.29 -7.99 0.12
N LEU A 109 2.73 -8.22 1.31
CA LEU A 109 3.46 -8.30 2.58
C LEU A 109 4.68 -9.23 2.51
N THR A 110 4.67 -10.20 1.60
CA THR A 110 5.71 -11.20 1.38
C THR A 110 7.12 -10.61 1.32
N TYR A 111 7.31 -9.47 0.64
CA TYR A 111 8.65 -8.89 0.41
C TYR A 111 9.03 -7.76 1.38
N VAL A 112 8.04 -7.08 1.96
CA VAL A 112 8.25 -5.98 2.94
C VAL A 112 8.34 -6.52 4.37
N GLY A 113 7.73 -7.68 4.59
CA GLY A 113 7.68 -8.38 5.86
C GLY A 113 6.62 -7.85 6.83
N PRO A 114 6.51 -8.48 8.00
CA PRO A 114 5.54 -8.09 9.00
C PRO A 114 5.84 -6.71 9.57
N ARG A 115 4.77 -6.05 10.00
CA ARG A 115 4.75 -4.73 10.64
C ARG A 115 5.52 -3.69 9.85
N ALA A 116 5.35 -3.74 8.53
CA ALA A 116 5.95 -2.80 7.60
C ALA A 116 5.42 -1.38 7.86
N VAL A 117 6.30 -0.40 7.69
CA VAL A 117 5.93 1.03 7.64
C VAL A 117 6.04 1.49 6.19
N ILE A 118 5.07 2.26 5.74
CA ILE A 118 4.98 2.74 4.36
C ILE A 118 4.76 4.24 4.35
N GLY A 119 5.54 4.94 3.52
CA GLY A 119 5.36 6.37 3.26
C GLY A 119 4.67 6.58 1.92
N SER A 120 3.47 7.15 1.91
CA SER A 120 2.69 7.44 0.69
C SER A 120 2.64 8.95 0.46
N LEU A 121 3.39 9.42 -0.55
CA LEU A 121 3.43 10.82 -0.95
C LEU A 121 2.40 11.09 -2.07
N SER A 122 1.46 11.99 -1.82
CA SER A 122 0.39 12.36 -2.76
C SER A 122 0.69 13.70 -3.45
N LEU A 123 0.57 13.75 -4.78
CA LEU A 123 0.79 14.93 -5.61
C LEU A 123 -0.36 15.12 -6.60
N GLY A 124 -0.66 16.37 -6.98
CA GLY A 124 -1.81 16.70 -7.82
C GLY A 124 -3.12 16.75 -7.06
N VAL A 125 -4.21 16.36 -7.72
CA VAL A 125 -5.56 16.53 -7.18
C VAL A 125 -5.79 15.74 -5.90
N ALA A 126 -6.54 16.34 -4.98
CA ALA A 126 -6.89 15.73 -3.72
C ALA A 126 -7.78 14.50 -3.90
N ARG A 127 -7.61 13.50 -3.02
CA ARG A 127 -8.46 12.31 -2.97
C ARG A 127 -8.69 11.89 -1.52
N GLU A 128 -9.79 11.19 -1.31
CA GLU A 128 -10.10 10.57 -0.04
C GLU A 128 -9.49 9.17 0.02
N PHE A 129 -8.75 8.91 1.09
CA PHE A 129 -8.21 7.61 1.44
C PHE A 129 -9.04 7.02 2.56
N ARG A 130 -9.66 5.86 2.31
CA ARG A 130 -10.50 5.17 3.28
C ARG A 130 -9.75 4.01 3.88
N VAL A 131 -9.89 3.83 5.18
CA VAL A 131 -9.40 2.65 5.90
C VAL A 131 -10.55 1.99 6.65
N CYS A 132 -10.52 0.67 6.72
CA CYS A 132 -11.52 -0.14 7.43
C CYS A 132 -10.81 -1.28 8.15
N LYS A 133 -11.16 -1.55 9.41
CA LYS A 133 -10.51 -2.58 10.20
C LYS A 133 -10.94 -3.96 9.70
N VAL A 134 -9.99 -4.87 9.57
CA VAL A 134 -10.26 -6.28 9.28
C VAL A 134 -10.75 -6.92 10.57
N VAL A 135 -12.05 -7.22 10.64
CA VAL A 135 -12.65 -7.99 11.73
C VAL A 135 -12.73 -9.45 11.29
N ALA A 136 -12.21 -10.35 12.13
CA ALA A 136 -12.35 -11.78 11.88
C ALA A 136 -13.85 -12.13 11.90
N ARG A 137 -14.29 -12.91 10.90
CA ARG A 137 -15.61 -13.52 10.96
C ARG A 137 -15.46 -14.71 11.91
N ASP A 138 -16.13 -14.67 13.05
CA ASP A 138 -16.29 -15.88 13.85
C ASP A 138 -17.18 -16.83 13.06
N ASP A 139 -16.55 -17.78 12.35
CA ASP A 139 -17.23 -18.91 11.72
C ASP A 139 -17.65 -19.98 12.76
N SER A 140 -17.86 -19.60 14.03
CA SER A 140 -18.35 -20.52 15.08
C SER A 140 -19.86 -20.79 14.97
N ALA A 141 -20.50 -20.47 13.85
CA ALA A 141 -21.89 -20.83 13.55
C ALA A 141 -22.02 -22.13 12.73
N SER A 142 -20.98 -22.97 12.64
CA SER A 142 -21.13 -24.36 12.19
C SER A 142 -21.38 -25.29 13.39
N SER A 143 -22.41 -24.99 14.19
CA SER A 143 -23.08 -25.99 15.01
C SER A 143 -24.33 -26.43 14.24
N PRO A 144 -24.55 -27.73 13.97
CA PRO A 144 -25.76 -28.18 13.28
C PRO A 144 -26.90 -28.12 14.28
N ALA A 145 -27.62 -26.99 14.34
CA ALA A 145 -28.83 -26.88 15.12
C ALA A 145 -30.03 -26.78 14.17
N SER A 146 -30.84 -27.84 14.21
CA SER A 146 -32.30 -27.82 14.18
C SER A 146 -32.97 -26.58 13.59
N ALA A 147 -33.75 -26.82 12.55
CA ALA A 147 -34.72 -25.90 11.99
C ALA A 147 -35.58 -25.21 13.07
N ASP A 148 -35.35 -23.91 13.30
CA ASP A 148 -36.44 -22.97 13.53
C ASP A 148 -36.02 -21.53 13.15
N GLU A 149 -37.02 -20.77 12.75
CA GLU A 149 -37.00 -19.59 11.91
C GLU A 149 -36.71 -18.27 12.69
N ARG A 150 -36.22 -17.26 11.95
CA ARG A 150 -36.28 -15.80 12.25
C ARG A 150 -35.25 -15.15 13.18
N THR A 151 -33.96 -15.34 12.91
CA THR A 151 -32.94 -14.35 13.28
C THR A 151 -32.49 -13.59 12.03
N ARG A 152 -32.95 -12.33 11.91
CA ARG A 152 -32.57 -11.41 10.83
C ARG A 152 -31.04 -11.34 10.76
N LYS A 153 -30.46 -11.68 9.60
CA LYS A 153 -29.06 -11.35 9.30
C LYS A 153 -28.86 -9.85 9.61
N PRO A 154 -27.87 -9.46 10.42
CA PRO A 154 -27.62 -8.04 10.65
C PRO A 154 -27.37 -7.38 9.28
N SER A 155 -28.15 -6.35 8.97
CA SER A 155 -27.97 -5.56 7.74
C SER A 155 -26.55 -5.04 7.68
N ASP A 156 -25.96 -4.98 6.48
CA ASP A 156 -24.58 -4.54 6.26
C ASP A 156 -24.26 -3.16 6.91
N ALA A 157 -25.26 -2.32 7.14
CA ALA A 157 -25.15 -1.06 7.87
C ALA A 157 -24.68 -1.20 9.33
N VAL A 158 -25.16 -2.23 10.06
CA VAL A 158 -24.76 -2.46 11.47
C VAL A 158 -23.33 -3.01 11.57
N ARG A 159 -22.85 -3.66 10.49
CA ARG A 159 -21.50 -4.21 10.39
C ARG A 159 -20.48 -3.13 10.08
N ALA A 160 -20.84 -2.15 9.24
CA ALA A 160 -20.02 -0.98 8.94
C ALA A 160 -19.72 -0.14 10.19
N ASP A 161 -20.70 0.00 11.11
CA ASP A 161 -20.51 0.71 12.38
C ASP A 161 -19.54 -0.04 13.34
N ALA A 162 -19.52 -1.38 13.29
CA ALA A 162 -18.61 -2.19 14.10
C ALA A 162 -17.17 -2.26 13.52
N GLU A 163 -17.01 -2.10 12.20
CA GLU A 163 -15.72 -2.22 11.49
C GLU A 163 -14.95 -0.89 11.37
N GLY A 164 -15.53 0.24 11.81
CA GLY A 164 -14.87 1.54 11.93
C GLY A 164 -14.20 2.02 10.64
N GLN A 165 -14.96 2.66 9.76
CA GLN A 165 -14.41 3.28 8.55
C GLN A 165 -13.87 4.69 8.85
N ILE A 166 -12.60 4.95 8.51
CA ILE A 166 -12.00 6.28 8.63
C ILE A 166 -11.69 6.81 7.23
N ALA A 167 -12.12 8.04 6.96
CA ALA A 167 -11.80 8.77 5.74
C ALA A 167 -10.72 9.83 6.03
N ILE A 168 -9.65 9.81 5.26
CA ILE A 168 -8.51 10.72 5.37
C ILE A 168 -8.42 11.50 4.06
N HIS A 169 -8.50 12.82 4.14
CA HIS A 169 -8.31 13.69 2.98
C HIS A 169 -6.81 13.81 2.66
N LEU A 170 -6.42 13.45 1.43
CA LEU A 170 -5.03 13.53 0.95
C LEU A 170 -4.91 14.66 -0.09
N PRO A 171 -4.56 15.89 0.32
CA PRO A 171 -4.35 17.01 -0.58
C PRO A 171 -3.03 16.89 -1.36
N HIS A 172 -2.78 17.87 -2.25
CA HIS A 172 -1.48 18.00 -2.90
C HIS A 172 -0.36 18.13 -1.85
N ASN A 173 0.75 17.42 -2.07
CA ASN A 173 1.97 17.50 -1.27
C ASN A 173 1.79 17.00 0.17
N SER A 174 0.87 16.05 0.39
CA SER A 174 0.70 15.36 1.68
C SER A 174 1.48 14.04 1.72
N LEU A 175 2.10 13.75 2.86
CA LEU A 175 2.70 12.45 3.16
C LEU A 175 1.83 11.70 4.19
N LEU A 176 1.30 10.54 3.79
CA LEU A 176 0.62 9.61 4.68
C LEU A 176 1.61 8.55 5.16
N VAL A 177 1.80 8.43 6.47
CA VAL A 177 2.63 7.38 7.08
C VAL A 177 1.72 6.26 7.60
N MET A 178 1.75 5.11 6.92
CA MET A 178 1.05 3.91 7.36
C MET A 178 1.96 3.14 8.30
N HIS A 179 1.62 3.18 9.59
CA HIS A 179 2.42 2.59 10.67
C HIS A 179 2.37 1.06 10.69
N ALA A 180 3.27 0.47 11.47
CA ALA A 180 3.30 -0.95 11.76
C ALA A 180 1.92 -1.48 12.20
N ALA A 181 1.57 -2.69 11.75
CA ALA A 181 0.27 -3.36 11.91
C ALA A 181 -0.85 -2.87 10.96
N MET A 182 -0.70 -1.69 10.34
CA MET A 182 -1.76 -1.15 9.48
C MET A 182 -2.04 -2.02 8.26
N GLN A 183 -1.02 -2.66 7.69
CA GLN A 183 -1.17 -3.48 6.49
C GLN A 183 -1.85 -4.83 6.77
N GLU A 184 -1.74 -5.31 8.00
CA GLU A 184 -2.31 -6.57 8.45
C GLU A 184 -3.72 -6.41 9.01
N GLU A 185 -3.95 -5.35 9.80
CA GLU A 185 -5.19 -5.15 10.55
C GLU A 185 -6.20 -4.26 9.80
N TRP A 186 -5.79 -3.57 8.73
CA TRP A 186 -6.65 -2.61 8.03
C TRP A 186 -6.60 -2.81 6.52
N LYS A 187 -7.76 -2.75 5.89
CA LYS A 187 -7.89 -2.56 4.45
C LYS A 187 -7.92 -1.08 4.15
N HIS A 188 -7.35 -0.70 3.02
CA HIS A 188 -7.36 0.68 2.59
C HIS A 188 -7.63 0.84 1.10
N SER A 189 -8.25 1.94 0.70
CA SER A 189 -8.56 2.24 -0.70
C SER A 189 -8.65 3.74 -0.96
N ILE A 190 -8.46 4.12 -2.22
CA ILE A 190 -8.80 5.47 -2.69
C ILE A 190 -10.24 5.44 -3.18
N ALA A 191 -11.10 6.29 -2.62
CA ALA A 191 -12.49 6.37 -3.03
C ALA A 191 -12.61 7.03 -4.42
N PRO A 192 -13.39 6.45 -5.35
CA PRO A 192 -13.78 7.15 -6.56
C PRO A 192 -14.54 8.43 -6.20
N ALA A 193 -14.16 9.54 -6.82
CA ALA A 193 -14.81 10.84 -6.62
C ALA A 193 -15.36 11.32 -7.97
N PRO A 194 -16.69 11.48 -8.12
CA PRO A 194 -17.30 11.89 -9.38
C PRO A 194 -17.05 13.37 -9.70
N ALA A 195 -16.93 14.21 -8.67
CA ALA A 195 -16.56 15.61 -8.78
C ALA A 195 -15.30 15.87 -7.95
N ILE A 196 -14.33 16.56 -8.54
CA ILE A 196 -13.04 16.87 -7.93
C ILE A 196 -12.61 18.27 -8.38
N ASP A 197 -12.02 19.04 -7.48
CA ASP A 197 -11.44 20.33 -7.83
C ASP A 197 -10.12 20.11 -8.57
N PRO A 198 -9.98 20.57 -9.83
CA PRO A 198 -8.78 20.35 -10.60
C PRO A 198 -7.58 21.06 -9.96
N HIS A 199 -6.44 20.38 -9.90
CA HIS A 199 -5.20 20.99 -9.44
C HIS A 199 -4.62 21.92 -10.52
N PRO A 200 -4.15 23.14 -10.19
CA PRO A 200 -3.73 24.13 -11.19
C PRO A 200 -2.69 23.62 -12.20
N ALA A 201 -1.75 22.77 -11.75
CA ALA A 201 -0.67 22.26 -12.60
C ALA A 201 -0.94 20.86 -13.20
N SER A 202 -1.84 20.06 -12.61
CA SER A 202 -2.03 18.65 -13.00
C SER A 202 -3.46 18.31 -13.40
N GLY A 203 -4.36 19.29 -13.39
CA GLY A 203 -5.80 19.10 -13.61
C GLY A 203 -6.35 18.00 -12.71
N ASN A 204 -7.00 17.02 -13.33
CA ASN A 204 -7.65 15.91 -12.65
C ASN A 204 -6.72 14.74 -12.29
N LYS A 205 -5.40 14.88 -12.52
CA LYS A 205 -4.41 13.82 -12.29
C LYS A 205 -3.87 13.89 -10.86
N ARG A 206 -3.88 12.72 -10.19
CA ARG A 206 -3.19 12.48 -8.92
C ARG A 206 -2.05 11.51 -9.17
N ILE A 207 -0.87 11.84 -8.70
CA ILE A 207 0.29 10.94 -8.66
C ILE A 207 0.52 10.56 -7.21
N ASN A 208 0.68 9.26 -6.96
CA ASN A 208 1.07 8.76 -5.64
C ASN A 208 2.38 8.01 -5.76
N ILE A 209 3.34 8.37 -4.91
CA ILE A 209 4.62 7.67 -4.77
C ILE A 209 4.58 6.91 -3.46
N THR A 210 4.67 5.59 -3.53
CA THR A 210 4.65 4.73 -2.35
C THR A 210 6.07 4.25 -2.08
N TYR A 211 6.63 4.74 -0.98
CA TYR A 211 7.92 4.33 -0.49
C TYR A 211 7.77 3.17 0.47
N ARG A 212 8.56 2.12 0.23
CA ARG A 212 8.60 0.90 1.04
C ARG A 212 9.98 0.75 1.65
N HIS A 213 10.16 -0.27 2.50
CA HIS A 213 11.49 -0.71 2.90
C HIS A 213 11.54 -2.23 2.73
N TYR A 214 11.96 -2.68 1.56
CA TYR A 214 12.19 -4.11 1.32
C TYR A 214 13.35 -4.63 2.17
N LYS A 215 13.20 -5.84 2.71
CA LYS A 215 14.20 -6.44 3.60
C LYS A 215 15.03 -7.45 2.82
N ASP A 216 16.36 -7.35 2.90
CA ASP A 216 17.28 -8.30 2.25
C ASP A 216 17.02 -9.76 2.65
N SER A 217 16.60 -9.98 3.90
CA SER A 217 16.28 -11.31 4.44
C SER A 217 15.00 -11.91 3.85
N LEU A 218 14.12 -11.08 3.28
CA LEU A 218 12.87 -11.50 2.64
C LEU A 218 12.97 -11.45 1.12
N HIS A 219 14.20 -11.39 0.60
CA HIS A 219 14.44 -11.41 -0.83
C HIS A 219 13.87 -12.70 -1.44
N PRO A 220 13.21 -12.63 -2.62
CA PRO A 220 12.58 -13.78 -3.26
C PRO A 220 13.50 -14.99 -3.48
N ARG A 221 14.82 -14.76 -3.55
CA ARG A 221 15.85 -15.82 -3.61
C ARG A 221 15.80 -16.80 -2.42
N TYR A 222 15.27 -16.36 -1.28
CA TYR A 222 15.11 -17.17 -0.08
C TYR A 222 13.69 -17.74 0.06
N THR A 223 12.76 -17.38 -0.85
CA THR A 223 11.42 -17.94 -0.88
C THR A 223 11.49 -19.35 -1.49
N PRO A 224 11.01 -20.40 -0.80
CA PRO A 224 10.98 -21.75 -1.35
C PRO A 224 10.23 -21.77 -2.68
N ARG A 225 10.88 -22.27 -3.73
CA ARG A 225 10.22 -22.53 -5.01
C ARG A 225 9.63 -23.93 -4.95
N LEU A 226 8.32 -24.05 -5.17
CA LEU A 226 7.70 -25.34 -5.44
C LEU A 226 8.27 -25.80 -6.79
N GLY A 227 9.11 -26.84 -6.74
CA GLY A 227 9.65 -27.52 -7.92
C GLY A 227 8.65 -28.45 -8.56
#